data_AF-A0A940LBT7-F1
#
_entry.id   AF-A0A940LBT7-F1
#
_cell.length_a   1.000
_cell.length_b   1.000
_cell.length_c   1.000
_cell.angle_alpha   90.00
_cell.angle_beta   90.00
_cell.angle_gamma   90.00
#
_symmetry.space_group_name_H-M   'P 1'
#
loop_
_entity.id
_entity.type
_entity.pdbx_description
1 polymer ?
#
loop_
_entity_poly.entity_id
_entity_poly.type
_entity_poly.pdbx_seq_one_letter_code
_entity_poly.pdbx_strand_id
1 'polypeptide(L)' 'MKELCAIYQVSDKTMRKWLEPFADQIGKRQGHIYNVAQVVTIFNNLGVPGVLE' A
#
# COMPACT_ATOMS: atom_id res chain seq x y z
N MET A 1 6.53 2.38 3.87
CA MET A 1 5.74 1.35 4.60
C MET A 1 5.10 1.90 5.86
N LYS A 2 5.88 2.52 6.77
CA LYS A 2 5.38 3.16 7.99
C LYS A 2 4.22 4.15 7.72
N GLU A 3 4.33 4.97 6.69
CA GLU A 3 3.29 5.94 6.31
C GLU A 3 2.00 5.28 5.84
N LEU A 4 2.07 4.27 4.97
CA LEU A 4 0.90 3.49 4.55
C LEU A 4 0.20 2.84 5.76
N CYS A 5 0.96 2.22 6.66
CA CYS A 5 0.40 1.67 7.89
C CYS A 5 -0.30 2.72 8.75
N ALA A 6 0.24 3.94 8.83
CA ALA A 6 -0.38 5.04 9.57
C ALA A 6 -1.67 5.53 8.89
N ILE A 7 -1.72 5.58 7.55
CA ILE A 7 -2.92 5.99 6.80
C ILE A 7 -4.06 4.99 7.00
N TYR A 8 -3.76 3.69 6.87
CA TYR A 8 -4.75 2.63 7.00
C TYR A 8 -4.99 2.16 8.44
N GLN A 9 -4.27 2.74 9.42
CA GLN A 9 -4.33 2.36 10.85
C GLN A 9 -4.12 0.84 11.08
N VAL A 10 -3.22 0.23 10.32
CA VAL A 10 -2.91 -1.22 10.39
C VAL A 10 -1.43 -1.47 10.66
N SER A 11 -1.13 -2.64 11.23
CA SER A 11 0.25 -3.09 11.43
C SER A 11 0.96 -3.39 10.11
N ASP A 12 2.29 -3.30 10.11
CA ASP A 12 3.14 -3.64 8.94
C ASP A 12 2.88 -5.06 8.43
N LYS A 13 2.69 -6.02 9.34
CA LYS A 13 2.34 -7.41 8.97
C LYS A 13 1.02 -7.50 8.20
N THR A 14 0.00 -6.77 8.65
CA THR A 14 -1.32 -6.74 8.00
C THR A 14 -1.22 -6.11 6.61
N MET A 15 -0.58 -4.94 6.52
CA MET A 15 -0.39 -4.24 5.26
C MET A 15 0.41 -5.08 4.25
N ARG A 16 1.44 -5.82 4.67
CA ARG A 16 2.17 -6.74 3.76
C ARG A 16 1.26 -7.82 3.20
N LYS A 17 0.39 -8.40 4.03
CA LYS A 17 -0.55 -9.44 3.62
C LYS A 17 -1.60 -8.92 2.64
N TRP A 18 -2.03 -7.68 2.82
CA TRP A 18 -2.95 -7.00 1.88
C TRP A 18 -2.29 -6.70 0.53
N LEU A 19 -0.99 -6.40 0.53
CA LEU A 19 -0.24 -6.09 -0.68
C LEU A 19 0.27 -7.33 -1.44
N GLU A 20 0.32 -8.48 -0.80
CA GLU A 20 0.75 -9.75 -1.39
C GLU A 20 0.00 -10.12 -2.68
N PRO A 21 -1.35 -10.10 -2.75
CA PRO A 21 -2.08 -10.40 -3.98
C PRO A 21 -1.83 -9.38 -5.11
N PHE A 22 -1.42 -8.15 -4.79
CA PHE A 22 -1.19 -7.08 -5.75
C PHE A 22 0.31 -6.86 -6.03
N ALA A 23 1.19 -7.73 -5.51
CA ALA A 23 2.64 -7.53 -5.58
C ALA A 23 3.15 -7.43 -7.03
N ASP A 24 2.53 -8.16 -7.96
CA ASP A 24 2.84 -8.10 -9.39
C ASP A 24 2.48 -6.72 -10.00
N GLN A 25 1.28 -6.21 -9.72
CA GLN A 25 0.80 -4.91 -10.20
C GLN A 25 1.56 -3.72 -9.59
N ILE A 26 1.96 -3.83 -8.33
CA ILE A 26 2.76 -2.80 -7.65
C ILE A 26 4.21 -2.87 -8.13
N GLY A 27 4.70 -4.05 -8.52
CA GLY A 27 6.07 -4.26 -8.94
C GLY A 27 7.08 -4.23 -7.78
N LYS A 28 8.37 -4.29 -8.14
CA LYS A 28 9.46 -4.46 -7.18
C LYS A 28 9.68 -3.21 -6.33
N ARG A 29 9.82 -3.39 -5.01
CA ARG A 29 10.23 -2.30 -4.10
C ARG A 29 11.68 -1.89 -4.39
N GLN A 30 11.94 -0.59 -4.41
CA GLN A 30 13.31 -0.07 -4.39
C GLN A 30 13.74 0.17 -2.94
N GLY A 31 14.42 -0.82 -2.37
CA GLY A 31 14.81 -0.81 -0.96
C GLY A 31 13.57 -0.83 -0.05
N HIS A 32 13.44 0.19 0.80
CA HIS A 32 12.39 0.29 1.83
C HIS A 32 11.26 1.26 1.45
N ILE A 33 11.28 1.79 0.23
CA ILE A 33 10.44 2.88 -0.23
C ILE A 33 9.61 2.42 -1.44
N TYR A 34 8.40 2.98 -1.55
CA TYR A 34 7.58 2.88 -2.75
C TYR A 34 7.70 4.18 -3.52
N ASN A 35 7.72 4.09 -4.85
CA ASN A 35 7.60 5.28 -5.69
C ASN A 35 6.14 5.75 -5.78
N VAL A 36 5.92 6.94 -6.34
CA VAL A 36 4.58 7.54 -6.44
C VAL A 36 3.61 6.66 -7.23
N ALA A 37 4.04 6.05 -8.34
CA ALA A 37 3.19 5.16 -9.14
C ALA A 37 2.76 3.91 -8.36
N GLN A 38 3.67 3.33 -7.57
CA GLN A 38 3.37 2.20 -6.69
C GLN A 38 2.35 2.59 -5.63
N VAL A 39 2.52 3.76 -5.02
CA VAL A 39 1.58 4.28 -4.02
C VAL A 39 0.20 4.52 -4.64
N VAL A 40 0.11 5.07 -5.84
CA VAL A 40 -1.15 5.24 -6.58
C VAL A 40 -1.82 3.89 -6.86
N THR A 41 -1.06 2.89 -7.34
CA THR A 41 -1.57 1.53 -7.56
C THR A 41 -2.09 0.92 -6.26
N ILE A 42 -1.39 1.11 -5.15
CA ILE A 42 -1.81 0.64 -3.82
C ILE A 42 -3.16 1.25 -3.45
N PHE A 43 -3.32 2.58 -3.56
CA PHE A 43 -4.58 3.25 -3.26
C PHE A 43 -5.72 2.87 -4.22
N ASN A 44 -5.42 2.62 -5.49
CA ASN A 44 -6.43 2.22 -6.47
C ASN A 44 -6.96 0.79 -6.19
N ASN A 45 -6.12 -0.10 -5.68
CA ASN A 45 -6.53 -1.48 -5.35
C ASN A 45 -7.17 -1.60 -3.95
N LEU A 46 -6.67 -0.85 -2.96
CA LEU A 46 -7.12 -0.96 -1.56
C LEU A 46 -8.16 0.10 -1.16
N GLY A 47 -8.32 1.17 -1.95
CA GLY A 47 -9.11 2.34 -1.61
C GLY A 47 -8.39 3.29 -0.65
N VAL A 48 -8.83 4.55 -0.57
CA VAL A 48 -8.28 5.52 0.38
C VAL A 48 -9.12 5.53 1.67
N PRO A 49 -8.56 5.12 2.82
CA PRO A 49 -9.32 5.11 4.07
C PRO A 49 -9.67 6.54 4.51
N GLY A 50 -10.93 6.77 4.85
CA GLY A 50 -11.45 8.09 5.24
C GLY A 50 -12.06 8.91 4.10
N VAL A 51 -11.96 8.43 2.85
CA VAL A 51 -12.79 8.91 1.75
C VAL A 51 -13.98 7.94 1.66
N LEU A 52 -15.09 8.31 2.29
CA LEU A 52 -16.41 7.74 1.97
C LEU A 52 -16.79 8.31 0.60
N GLU A 53 -16.69 7.51 -0.46
CA GLU A 53 -17.45 7.74 -1.70
C GLU A 53 -18.87 7.19 -1.57
#